data_AF-A0A848TID5-F1
#
_entry.id   AF-A0A848TID5-F1
#
_cell.length_a   1.000
_cell.length_b   1.000
_cell.length_c   1.000
_cell.angle_alpha   90.00
_cell.angle_beta   90.00
_cell.angle_gamma   90.00
#
_symmetry.space_group_name_H-M   'P 1'
#
loop_
_entity.id
_entity.type
_entity.pdbx_description
1 polymer ?
#
loop_
_entity_poly.entity_id
_entity_poly.type
_entity_poly.pdbx_seq_one_letter_code
_entity_poly.pdbx_strand_id
1 'polypeptide(L)'
;QLAHDANFRDNGPFASQTAFLETVFAGFAAGAPPHHRLVLKAHPLEDGREPLRPLIRRLTVQYGLQGRVHFVSGGKQAGLLRTARSAVTVNSTAAEQVLWRGLPLKAFGEAIYKRPEFVSDQSVQAFFQAPRTPDRDAYLTYRAFLLATSQIPGGYYAFRSRRKLLRQLPDLMLAELSQTERLIRGEMTGAAATQHLRAVS
;
A
#
# COMPACT_ATOMS: atom_id res chain seq x y z
N GLN A 1 8.24 -0.98 4.71
CA GLN A 1 8.33 -2.46 4.76
C GLN A 1 9.68 -2.81 5.34
N LEU A 2 9.89 -4.06 5.72
CA LEU A 2 11.21 -4.54 6.15
C LEU A 2 12.02 -4.92 4.91
N ALA A 3 13.31 -4.63 4.91
CA ALA A 3 14.18 -4.94 3.79
C ALA A 3 14.41 -6.44 3.56
N HIS A 4 14.16 -7.26 4.59
CA HIS A 4 14.24 -8.72 4.53
C HIS A 4 12.88 -9.40 4.28
N ASP A 5 11.82 -8.64 4.04
CA ASP A 5 10.52 -9.19 3.62
C ASP A 5 10.69 -9.85 2.24
N ALA A 6 10.26 -11.11 2.10
CA ALA A 6 10.28 -11.81 0.82
C ALA A 6 9.54 -11.01 -0.26
N ASN A 7 8.49 -10.26 0.13
CA ASN A 7 7.81 -9.35 -0.78
C ASN A 7 8.72 -8.22 -1.30
N PHE A 8 9.62 -7.68 -0.48
CA PHE A 8 10.55 -6.64 -0.95
C PHE A 8 11.58 -7.20 -1.93
N ARG A 9 12.08 -8.41 -1.67
CA ARG A 9 13.13 -9.07 -2.48
C ARG A 9 12.62 -9.63 -3.80
N ASP A 10 11.47 -10.30 -3.79
CA ASP A 10 11.04 -11.11 -4.92
C ASP A 10 10.01 -10.40 -5.81
N ASN A 11 9.47 -9.27 -5.34
CA ASN A 11 8.36 -8.58 -6.01
C ASN A 11 8.64 -7.08 -6.17
N GLY A 12 9.90 -6.66 -6.26
CA GLY A 12 10.29 -5.25 -6.45
C GLY A 12 11.46 -5.08 -7.41
N PRO A 13 11.58 -3.94 -8.12
CA PRO A 13 12.69 -3.71 -9.06
C PRO A 13 14.01 -3.31 -8.36
N PHE A 14 14.06 -3.27 -7.03
CA PHE A 14 15.20 -2.76 -6.28
C PHE A 14 15.99 -3.89 -5.63
N ALA A 15 17.30 -3.91 -5.88
CA ALA A 15 18.21 -4.85 -5.22
C ALA A 15 18.40 -4.57 -3.71
N SER A 16 18.01 -3.39 -3.22
CA SER A 16 18.13 -3.03 -1.81
C SER A 16 17.22 -1.87 -1.41
N GLN A 17 16.98 -1.73 -0.11
CA GLN A 17 16.30 -0.57 0.49
C GLN A 17 17.05 0.74 0.18
N THR A 18 18.38 0.68 0.04
CA THR A 18 19.22 1.82 -0.39
C THR A 18 18.87 2.30 -1.78
N ALA A 19 18.79 1.40 -2.77
CA ALA A 19 18.47 1.75 -4.15
C ALA A 19 17.06 2.36 -4.27
N PHE A 20 16.10 1.84 -3.48
CA PHE A 20 14.77 2.42 -3.38
C PHE A 20 14.82 3.85 -2.82
N LEU A 21 15.51 4.06 -1.69
CA LEU A 21 15.61 5.39 -1.08
C LEU A 21 16.34 6.39 -1.97
N GLU A 22 17.42 5.99 -2.66
CA GLU A 22 18.13 6.85 -3.62
C GLU A 22 17.21 7.31 -4.74
N THR A 23 16.42 6.39 -5.32
CA THR A 23 15.43 6.70 -6.35
C THR A 23 14.38 7.70 -5.87
N VAL A 24 13.86 7.50 -4.65
CA VAL A 24 12.85 8.39 -4.05
C VAL A 24 13.43 9.77 -3.75
N PHE A 25 14.62 9.85 -3.16
CA PHE A 25 15.26 11.12 -2.83
C PHE A 25 15.60 11.93 -4.08
N ALA A 26 16.17 11.29 -5.11
CA ALA A 26 16.46 11.93 -6.39
C ALA A 26 15.18 12.51 -7.03
N GLY A 27 14.13 11.70 -7.12
CA GLY A 27 12.85 12.14 -7.69
C GLY A 27 12.18 13.25 -6.85
N PHE A 28 12.26 13.17 -5.52
CA PHE A 28 11.71 14.20 -4.64
C PHE A 28 12.47 15.52 -4.79
N ALA A 29 13.80 15.48 -4.83
CA ALA A 29 14.62 16.68 -5.02
C ALA A 29 14.37 17.35 -6.38
N ALA A 30 14.18 16.55 -7.44
CA ALA A 30 13.95 17.07 -8.79
C ALA A 30 12.50 17.55 -9.04
N GLY A 31 11.52 17.00 -8.32
CA GLY A 31 10.10 17.24 -8.63
C GLY A 31 9.31 17.97 -7.54
N ALA A 32 9.63 17.78 -6.26
CA ALA A 32 8.77 18.24 -5.18
C ALA A 32 8.88 19.76 -4.93
N PRO A 33 7.74 20.47 -4.80
CA PRO A 33 7.73 21.89 -4.42
C PRO A 33 8.58 22.19 -3.17
N PRO A 34 9.27 23.35 -3.09
CA PRO A 34 10.21 23.64 -2.01
C PRO A 34 9.63 23.56 -0.59
N HIS A 35 8.34 23.87 -0.43
CA HIS A 35 7.64 23.82 0.85
C HIS A 35 7.14 22.42 1.23
N HIS A 36 7.24 21.43 0.35
CA HIS A 36 6.93 20.04 0.66
C HIS A 36 8.06 19.37 1.45
N ARG A 37 7.66 18.41 2.29
CA ARG A 37 8.54 17.62 3.15
C ARG A 37 8.38 16.13 2.82
N LEU A 38 9.49 15.39 2.82
CA LEU A 38 9.54 13.95 2.64
C LEU A 38 9.54 13.27 4.01
N VAL A 39 8.50 12.47 4.29
CA VAL A 39 8.39 11.71 5.55
C VAL A 39 8.60 10.23 5.27
N LEU A 40 9.66 9.67 5.84
CA LEU A 40 10.00 8.25 5.78
C LEU A 40 9.46 7.56 7.03
N LYS A 41 8.46 6.69 6.84
CA LYS A 41 7.88 5.89 7.91
C LYS A 41 8.53 4.51 7.94
N ALA A 42 9.24 4.20 9.03
CA ALA A 42 9.78 2.86 9.24
C ALA A 42 8.66 1.85 9.50
N HIS A 43 8.94 0.57 9.26
CA HIS A 43 8.06 -0.50 9.68
C HIS A 43 8.04 -0.58 11.23
N PRO A 44 6.92 -0.93 11.89
CA PRO A 44 6.89 -1.07 13.35
C PRO A 44 7.87 -2.10 13.91
N LEU A 45 8.24 -3.09 13.09
CA LEU A 45 9.23 -4.14 13.42
C LEU A 45 10.64 -3.80 12.92
N GLU A 46 10.88 -2.57 12.46
CA GLU A 46 12.23 -2.13 12.12
C GLU A 46 13.10 -2.14 13.37
N ASP A 47 14.09 -3.02 13.41
CA ASP A 47 14.92 -3.27 14.59
C ASP A 47 16.29 -2.57 14.54
N GLY A 48 16.54 -1.79 13.48
CA GLY A 48 17.74 -0.97 13.33
C GLY A 48 18.99 -1.74 12.91
N ARG A 49 18.85 -3.02 12.53
CA ARG A 49 19.95 -3.80 11.92
C ARG A 49 20.44 -3.17 10.62
N GLU A 50 19.54 -2.53 9.88
CA GLU A 50 19.93 -1.72 8.74
C GLU A 50 20.28 -0.30 9.17
N PRO A 51 21.40 0.28 8.68
CA PRO A 51 21.82 1.64 9.01
C PRO A 51 20.99 2.70 8.27
N LEU A 52 19.65 2.61 8.34
CA LEU A 52 18.71 3.50 7.65
C LEU A 52 18.90 4.97 8.07
N ARG A 53 19.13 5.24 9.36
CA ARG A 53 19.34 6.62 9.84
C ARG A 53 20.62 7.25 9.25
N PRO A 54 21.80 6.61 9.31
CA PRO A 54 22.98 7.05 8.57
C PRO A 54 22.72 7.26 7.08
N LEU A 55 22.07 6.30 6.41
CA LEU A 55 21.76 6.38 4.98
C LEU A 55 20.88 7.60 4.67
N ILE A 56 19.78 7.78 5.40
CA ILE A 56 18.86 8.91 5.23
C ILE A 56 19.60 10.24 5.40
N ARG A 57 20.49 10.35 6.39
CA ARG A 57 21.31 11.56 6.59
C ARG A 57 22.22 11.81 5.38
N ARG A 58 22.91 10.79 4.89
CA ARG A 58 23.77 10.87 3.70
C ARG A 58 22.98 11.37 2.49
N LEU A 59 21.85 10.73 2.19
CA LEU A 59 21.00 11.10 1.05
C LEU A 59 20.41 12.50 1.20
N THR A 60 20.03 12.90 2.42
CA THR A 60 19.52 14.25 2.69
C THR A 60 20.54 15.32 2.30
N VAL A 61 21.82 15.11 2.64
CA VAL A 61 22.90 16.03 2.27
C VAL A 61 23.19 15.98 0.77
N GLN A 62 23.33 14.76 0.22
CA GLN A 62 23.64 14.54 -1.19
C GLN A 62 22.64 15.21 -2.15
N TYR A 63 21.35 15.21 -1.81
CA TYR A 63 20.30 15.78 -2.63
C TYR A 63 19.83 17.18 -2.19
N GLY A 64 20.52 17.82 -1.23
CA GLY A 64 20.18 19.19 -0.80
C GLY A 64 18.81 19.32 -0.11
N LEU A 65 18.38 18.29 0.63
CA LEU A 65 17.05 18.22 1.26
C LEU A 65 17.07 18.52 2.77
N GLN A 66 18.09 19.21 3.26
CA GLN A 66 18.21 19.58 4.67
C GLN A 66 16.96 20.33 5.15
N GLY A 67 16.42 19.95 6.31
CA GLY A 67 15.19 20.53 6.85
C GLY A 67 13.88 20.05 6.19
N ARG A 68 13.96 19.28 5.09
CA ARG A 68 12.78 18.76 4.35
C ARG A 68 12.54 17.27 4.55
N VAL A 69 13.47 16.53 5.15
CA VAL A 69 13.35 15.07 5.36
C VAL A 69 13.10 14.75 6.82
N HIS A 70 12.10 13.92 7.09
CA HIS A 70 11.76 13.44 8.42
C HIS A 70 11.70 11.91 8.46
N PHE A 71 12.31 11.31 9.48
CA PHE A 71 12.25 9.86 9.70
C PHE A 71 11.42 9.56 10.95
N VAL A 72 10.42 8.69 10.80
CA VAL A 72 9.47 8.34 11.86
C VAL A 72 9.54 6.82 12.10
N SER A 73 10.06 6.41 13.25
CA SER A 73 10.20 4.99 13.61
C SER A 73 8.92 4.34 14.14
N GLY A 74 7.94 5.13 14.62
CA GLY A 74 6.72 4.63 15.26
C GLY A 74 5.47 5.46 14.98
N GLY A 75 4.38 5.20 15.70
CA GLY A 75 3.15 5.99 15.59
C GLY A 75 2.19 5.58 14.47
N LYS A 76 0.95 6.08 14.56
CA LYS A 76 -0.16 5.72 13.68
C LYS A 76 0.01 6.39 12.30
N GLN A 77 0.08 5.55 11.25
CA GLN A 77 0.18 6.01 9.86
C GLN A 77 -0.97 6.96 9.46
N ALA A 78 -2.17 6.74 9.99
CA ALA A 78 -3.34 7.58 9.73
C ALA A 78 -3.09 9.08 10.04
N GLY A 79 -2.31 9.40 11.07
CA GLY A 79 -1.98 10.78 11.42
C GLY A 79 -1.09 11.45 10.38
N LEU A 80 -0.13 10.71 9.82
CA LEU A 80 0.76 11.18 8.76
C LEU A 80 0.01 11.37 7.44
N LEU A 81 -0.88 10.43 7.10
CA LEU A 81 -1.64 10.48 5.85
C LEU A 81 -2.65 11.62 5.80
N ARG A 82 -3.10 12.14 6.96
CA ARG A 82 -4.03 13.28 7.00
C ARG A 82 -3.48 14.54 6.35
N THR A 83 -2.17 14.74 6.39
CA THR A 83 -1.50 15.92 5.80
C THR A 83 -0.66 15.57 4.58
N ALA A 84 -0.69 14.30 4.13
CA ALA A 84 0.06 13.85 2.98
C ALA A 84 -0.59 14.33 1.67
N ARG A 85 0.24 14.67 0.68
CA ARG A 85 -0.21 14.99 -0.69
C ARG A 85 -0.18 13.78 -1.61
N SER A 86 0.73 12.86 -1.34
CA SER A 86 0.92 11.63 -2.08
C SER A 86 1.72 10.64 -1.23
N ALA A 87 1.76 9.37 -1.63
CA ALA A 87 2.58 8.36 -0.99
C ALA A 87 3.36 7.53 -2.00
N VAL A 88 4.49 7.00 -1.56
CA VAL A 88 5.35 6.12 -2.34
C VAL A 88 5.63 4.86 -1.54
N THR A 89 5.61 3.71 -2.21
CA THR A 89 5.92 2.41 -1.59
C THR A 89 6.55 1.47 -2.59
N VAL A 90 7.13 0.37 -2.11
CA VAL A 90 7.47 -0.76 -2.99
C VAL A 90 6.22 -1.58 -3.22
N ASN A 91 5.74 -2.31 -2.22
CA ASN A 91 4.54 -3.14 -2.31
C ASN A 91 3.85 -3.31 -0.94
N SER A 92 3.92 -2.28 -0.09
CA SER A 92 3.39 -2.38 1.26
C SER A 92 1.87 -2.44 1.23
N THR A 93 1.27 -3.31 2.05
CA THR A 93 -0.18 -3.27 2.32
C THR A 93 -0.62 -1.96 3.00
N ALA A 94 0.33 -1.22 3.58
CA ALA A 94 0.11 0.15 4.07
C ALA A 94 -0.42 1.11 2.98
N ALA A 95 -0.23 0.78 1.71
CA ALA A 95 -0.76 1.50 0.56
C ALA A 95 -2.30 1.48 0.48
N GLU A 96 -2.94 0.45 1.00
CA GLU A 96 -4.41 0.37 1.05
C GLU A 96 -5.00 1.53 1.86
N GLN A 97 -4.31 1.96 2.93
CA GLN A 97 -4.73 3.14 3.70
C GLN A 97 -4.57 4.45 2.92
N VAL A 98 -3.66 4.50 1.94
CA VAL A 98 -3.46 5.65 1.05
C VAL A 98 -4.61 5.71 0.05
N LEU A 99 -4.88 4.59 -0.63
CA LEU A 99 -5.93 4.47 -1.64
C LEU A 99 -7.32 4.67 -1.06
N TRP A 100 -7.60 4.14 0.13
CA TRP A 100 -8.85 4.39 0.86
C TRP A 100 -9.11 5.88 1.13
N ARG A 101 -8.06 6.68 1.22
CA ARG A 101 -8.14 8.13 1.41
C ARG A 101 -8.22 8.91 0.10
N GLY A 102 -8.19 8.23 -1.05
CA GLY A 102 -8.13 8.85 -2.38
C GLY A 102 -6.82 9.59 -2.64
N LEU A 103 -5.75 9.26 -1.90
CA LEU A 103 -4.45 9.91 -2.08
C LEU A 103 -3.70 9.29 -3.27
N PRO A 104 -3.01 10.10 -4.08
CA PRO A 104 -2.09 9.60 -5.10
C PRO A 104 -1.05 8.64 -4.53
N LEU A 105 -0.88 7.51 -5.21
CA LEU A 105 0.05 6.46 -4.83
C LEU A 105 0.97 6.11 -5.99
N LYS A 106 2.28 6.03 -5.71
CA LYS A 106 3.25 5.36 -6.57
C LYS A 106 3.75 4.10 -5.89
N ALA A 107 3.57 2.95 -6.54
CA ALA A 107 4.12 1.68 -6.11
C ALA A 107 5.13 1.17 -7.15
N PHE A 108 6.27 0.66 -6.68
CA PHE A 108 7.32 0.16 -7.58
C PHE A 108 7.26 -1.36 -7.74
N GLY A 109 6.95 -2.08 -6.67
CA GLY A 109 6.86 -3.53 -6.68
C GLY A 109 5.53 -4.04 -7.20
N GLU A 110 5.45 -5.35 -7.40
CA GLU A 110 4.21 -6.07 -7.64
C GLU A 110 3.40 -6.15 -6.36
N ALA A 111 2.12 -5.80 -6.49
CA ALA A 111 1.15 -5.82 -5.42
C ALA A 111 -0.23 -6.08 -6.03
N ILE A 112 -1.10 -6.76 -5.29
CA ILE A 112 -2.46 -7.07 -5.75
C ILE A 112 -3.28 -5.82 -6.14
N TYR A 113 -2.94 -4.66 -5.54
CA TYR A 113 -3.57 -3.37 -5.78
C TYR A 113 -2.90 -2.57 -6.90
N LYS A 114 -1.84 -3.08 -7.56
CA LYS A 114 -1.12 -2.36 -8.61
C LYS A 114 -1.95 -2.35 -9.89
N ARG A 115 -2.92 -1.45 -9.95
CA ARG A 115 -3.84 -1.26 -11.07
C ARG A 115 -3.69 0.16 -11.64
N PRO A 116 -3.70 0.33 -12.98
CA PRO A 116 -3.44 1.62 -13.62
C PRO A 116 -4.46 2.71 -13.23
N GLU A 117 -5.67 2.32 -12.83
CA GLU A 117 -6.75 3.21 -12.41
C GLU A 117 -6.40 3.97 -11.12
N PHE A 118 -5.61 3.37 -10.22
CA PHE A 118 -5.35 3.95 -8.91
C PHE A 118 -3.90 3.88 -8.41
N VAL A 119 -2.98 3.36 -9.23
CA VAL A 119 -1.53 3.46 -9.00
C VAL A 119 -0.87 4.21 -10.14
N SER A 120 -0.11 5.24 -9.80
CA SER A 120 0.52 6.13 -10.77
C SER A 120 1.69 5.46 -11.50
N ASP A 121 1.65 5.51 -12.83
CA ASP A 121 2.74 5.15 -13.73
C ASP A 121 3.81 6.25 -13.88
N GLN A 122 3.58 7.45 -13.32
CA GLN A 122 4.44 8.61 -13.52
C GLN A 122 5.87 8.32 -13.10
N SER A 123 6.86 8.95 -13.75
CA SER A 123 8.20 9.00 -13.20
C SER A 123 8.16 9.59 -11.78
N VAL A 124 9.14 9.24 -10.94
CA VAL A 124 9.16 9.69 -9.54
C VAL A 124 9.18 11.22 -9.44
N GLN A 125 9.92 11.87 -10.33
CA GLN A 125 9.95 13.32 -10.45
C GLN A 125 8.57 13.89 -10.78
N ALA A 126 7.94 13.41 -11.87
CA ALA A 126 6.63 13.90 -12.29
C ALA A 126 5.55 13.63 -11.23
N PHE A 127 5.64 12.49 -10.54
CA PHE A 127 4.76 12.13 -9.44
C PHE A 127 4.87 13.11 -8.27
N PHE A 128 6.08 13.52 -7.88
CA PHE A 128 6.24 14.49 -6.80
C PHE A 128 5.90 15.93 -7.21
N GLN A 129 6.07 16.26 -8.49
CA GLN A 129 5.73 17.58 -9.04
C GLN A 129 4.22 17.80 -9.14
N ALA A 130 3.52 16.84 -9.73
CA ALA A 130 2.08 16.91 -9.98
C ALA A 130 1.47 15.50 -9.92
N PRO A 131 1.22 14.97 -8.71
CA PRO A 131 0.69 13.62 -8.58
C PRO A 131 -0.72 13.53 -9.13
N ARG A 132 -0.98 12.55 -10.00
CA ARG A 132 -2.34 12.28 -10.50
C ARG A 132 -3.19 11.59 -9.43
N THR A 133 -4.43 12.05 -9.30
CA THR A 133 -5.41 11.50 -8.36
C THR A 133 -5.86 10.12 -8.83
N PRO A 134 -5.99 9.12 -7.95
CA PRO A 134 -6.49 7.81 -8.32
C PRO A 134 -7.98 7.85 -8.65
N ASP A 135 -8.46 6.94 -9.50
CA ASP A 135 -9.88 6.65 -9.62
C ASP A 135 -10.37 5.98 -8.32
N ARG A 136 -11.08 6.77 -7.53
CA ARG A 136 -11.58 6.35 -6.23
C ARG A 136 -12.69 5.30 -6.35
N ASP A 137 -13.52 5.38 -7.38
CA ASP A 137 -14.67 4.48 -7.53
C ASP A 137 -14.20 3.11 -8.02
N ALA A 138 -13.21 3.07 -8.92
CA ALA A 138 -12.51 1.84 -9.29
C ALA A 138 -11.86 1.19 -8.06
N TYR A 139 -11.19 1.97 -7.21
CA TYR A 139 -10.59 1.44 -5.98
C TYR A 139 -11.65 0.90 -5.00
N LEU A 140 -12.77 1.60 -4.81
CA LEU A 140 -13.85 1.13 -3.93
C LEU A 140 -14.48 -0.18 -4.45
N THR A 141 -14.64 -0.29 -5.76
CA THR A 141 -15.10 -1.51 -6.44
C THR A 141 -14.13 -2.66 -6.23
N TYR A 142 -12.84 -2.42 -6.46
CA TYR A 142 -11.77 -3.38 -6.19
C TYR A 142 -11.78 -3.86 -4.73
N ARG A 143 -11.91 -2.92 -3.78
CA ARG A 143 -11.96 -3.24 -2.35
C ARG A 143 -13.19 -4.06 -1.99
N ALA A 144 -14.36 -3.74 -2.56
CA ALA A 144 -15.58 -4.50 -2.35
C ALA A 144 -15.43 -5.94 -2.88
N PHE A 145 -14.83 -6.11 -4.05
CA PHE A 145 -14.48 -7.42 -4.60
C PHE A 145 -13.59 -8.21 -3.65
N LEU A 146 -12.46 -7.65 -3.19
CA LEU A 146 -11.57 -8.34 -2.26
C LEU A 146 -12.26 -8.77 -0.96
N LEU A 147 -13.12 -7.90 -0.42
CA LEU A 147 -13.90 -8.21 0.80
C LEU A 147 -14.89 -9.34 0.58
N ALA A 148 -15.44 -9.47 -0.62
CA ALA A 148 -16.40 -10.50 -0.98
C ALA A 148 -15.73 -11.86 -1.24
N THR A 149 -14.53 -11.85 -1.83
CA THR A 149 -13.92 -13.07 -2.40
C THR A 149 -12.74 -13.64 -1.63
N SER A 150 -12.07 -12.82 -0.81
CA SER A 150 -10.75 -13.19 -0.30
C SER A 150 -10.55 -12.84 1.18
N GLN A 151 -11.49 -12.13 1.81
CA GLN A 151 -11.41 -11.75 3.21
C GLN A 151 -12.44 -12.51 4.03
N ILE A 152 -11.98 -13.28 5.01
CA ILE A 152 -12.84 -14.00 5.95
C ILE A 152 -12.84 -13.25 7.29
N PRO A 153 -14.01 -12.82 7.80
CA PRO A 153 -14.08 -12.10 9.06
C PRO A 153 -13.54 -12.91 10.25
N GLY A 154 -12.43 -12.49 10.83
CA GLY A 154 -11.79 -13.21 11.93
C GLY A 154 -10.41 -12.68 12.29
N GLY A 155 -9.61 -13.49 12.98
CA GLY A 155 -8.23 -13.13 13.29
C GLY A 155 -7.51 -14.20 14.12
N TYR A 156 -6.19 -14.24 13.98
CA TYR A 156 -5.35 -15.28 14.58
C TYR A 156 -5.10 -15.08 16.08
N TYR A 157 -4.99 -13.84 16.57
CA TYR A 157 -4.43 -13.57 17.89
C TYR A 157 -5.45 -13.59 19.04
N ALA A 158 -6.68 -13.12 18.81
CA ALA A 158 -7.71 -13.05 19.86
C ALA A 158 -8.66 -14.26 19.81
N PHE A 159 -8.99 -14.82 20.97
CA PHE A 159 -9.90 -15.97 21.07
C PHE A 159 -11.24 -15.72 20.37
N ARG A 160 -11.87 -14.56 20.62
CA ARG A 160 -13.15 -14.19 19.99
C ARG A 160 -13.05 -14.15 18.46
N SER A 161 -11.94 -13.64 17.93
CA SER A 161 -11.69 -13.54 16.48
C SER A 161 -11.40 -14.90 15.85
N ARG A 162 -10.63 -15.77 16.52
CA ARG A 162 -10.42 -17.16 16.08
C ARG A 162 -11.73 -17.93 16.06
N ARG A 163 -12.55 -17.81 17.11
CA ARG A 163 -13.85 -18.50 17.18
C ARG A 163 -14.78 -18.08 16.04
N LYS A 164 -14.76 -16.80 15.64
CA LYS A 164 -15.54 -16.33 14.48
C LYS A 164 -15.04 -16.96 13.17
N LEU A 165 -13.72 -16.96 12.97
CA LEU A 165 -13.08 -17.54 11.78
C LEU A 165 -13.39 -19.03 11.62
N LEU A 166 -13.20 -19.81 12.69
CA LEU A 166 -13.34 -21.27 12.68
C LEU A 166 -14.77 -21.75 12.39
N ARG A 167 -15.78 -20.89 12.50
CA ARG A 167 -17.17 -21.23 12.15
C ARG A 167 -17.43 -21.24 10.64
N GLN A 168 -16.58 -20.60 9.84
CA GLN A 168 -16.78 -20.44 8.40
C GLN A 168 -15.65 -21.10 7.60
N LEU A 169 -14.45 -21.16 8.17
CA LEU A 169 -13.26 -21.63 7.46
C LEU A 169 -13.36 -23.09 6.97
N PRO A 170 -13.85 -24.08 7.75
CA PRO A 170 -13.97 -25.46 7.25
C PRO A 170 -14.88 -25.56 6.02
N ASP A 171 -16.04 -24.91 6.06
CA ASP A 171 -16.99 -24.91 4.93
C ASP A 171 -16.36 -24.28 3.68
N LEU A 172 -15.57 -23.21 3.85
CA LEU A 172 -14.86 -22.56 2.74
C LEU A 172 -13.72 -23.42 2.19
N MET A 173 -13.02 -24.18 3.04
CA MET A 173 -11.95 -25.09 2.62
C MET A 173 -12.48 -26.34 1.90
N LEU A 174 -13.69 -26.77 2.23
CA LEU A 174 -14.34 -27.95 1.67
C LEU A 174 -15.28 -27.63 0.48
N ALA A 175 -15.49 -26.34 0.18
CA ALA A 175 -16.35 -25.94 -0.92
C ALA A 175 -15.75 -26.33 -2.28
N GLU A 176 -16.60 -26.83 -3.19
CA GLU A 176 -16.20 -27.18 -4.56
C GLU A 176 -15.78 -25.96 -5.39
N LEU A 177 -16.34 -24.79 -5.09
CA LEU A 177 -16.06 -23.53 -5.75
C LEU A 177 -15.52 -22.51 -4.75
N SER A 178 -14.46 -21.81 -5.14
CA SER A 178 -13.96 -20.64 -4.42
C SER A 178 -14.99 -19.51 -4.38
N GLN A 179 -14.86 -18.61 -3.41
CA GLN A 179 -15.72 -17.43 -3.33
C GLN A 179 -15.64 -16.56 -4.58
N THR A 180 -14.46 -16.49 -5.21
CA THR A 180 -14.26 -15.78 -6.48
C THR A 180 -15.11 -16.40 -7.60
N GLU A 181 -15.06 -17.72 -7.77
CA GLU A 181 -15.84 -18.42 -8.81
C GLU A 181 -17.34 -18.26 -8.57
N ARG A 182 -17.79 -18.37 -7.32
CA ARG A 182 -19.20 -18.16 -6.96
C ARG A 182 -19.66 -16.73 -7.22
N LEU A 183 -18.81 -15.73 -6.97
CA LEU A 183 -19.12 -14.34 -7.29
C LEU A 183 -19.22 -14.12 -8.81
N ILE A 184 -18.28 -14.67 -9.59
CA ILE A 184 -18.30 -14.58 -11.06
C ILE A 184 -19.54 -15.26 -11.65
N ARG A 185 -19.98 -16.38 -11.08
CA ARG A 185 -21.20 -17.09 -11.47
C ARG A 185 -22.51 -16.44 -11.00
N GLY A 186 -22.44 -15.36 -10.20
CA GLY A 186 -23.61 -14.72 -9.62
C GLY A 186 -24.28 -15.52 -8.49
N GLU A 187 -23.62 -16.55 -7.96
CA GLU A 187 -24.13 -17.46 -6.93
C GLU A 187 -23.94 -16.91 -5.49
N MET A 188 -23.41 -15.69 -5.35
CA MET A 188 -23.29 -15.00 -4.08
C MET A 188 -24.36 -13.93 -3.92
N THR A 189 -25.34 -14.18 -3.05
CA THR A 189 -26.35 -13.20 -2.61
C THR A 189 -26.19 -12.91 -1.10
N GLY A 190 -25.53 -11.81 -0.74
CA GLY A 190 -25.53 -11.28 0.64
C GLY A 190 -24.23 -10.60 1.13
N ALA A 191 -24.40 -9.43 1.77
CA ALA A 191 -23.43 -8.47 2.34
C ALA A 191 -22.47 -7.76 1.37
N ALA A 192 -22.05 -8.40 0.28
CA ALA A 192 -21.31 -7.74 -0.81
C ALA A 192 -22.22 -7.16 -1.91
N ALA A 193 -23.50 -7.56 -1.93
CA ALA A 193 -24.44 -7.23 -3.00
C ALA A 193 -25.18 -5.88 -2.85
N THR A 194 -25.02 -5.16 -1.74
CA THR A 194 -25.78 -3.91 -1.47
C THR A 194 -25.11 -2.62 -1.96
N GLN A 195 -24.12 -2.69 -2.86
CA GLN A 195 -23.64 -1.51 -3.58
C GLN A 195 -23.46 -1.86 -5.05
N HIS A 196 -24.46 -1.45 -5.84
CA HIS A 196 -24.49 -1.32 -7.29
C HIS A 196 -23.23 -1.79 -8.04
N LEU A 197 -23.20 -3.08 -8.41
CA LEU A 197 -22.29 -3.56 -9.44
C LEU A 197 -23.14 -3.98 -10.65
N ARG A 198 -23.16 -3.14 -11.68
CA ARG A 198 -23.47 -3.61 -13.04
C ARG A 198 -22.14 -3.94 -13.69
N ALA A 199 -22.00 -5.17 -14.20
CA ALA A 199 -20.91 -5.52 -15.09
C ALA A 199 -21.02 -4.65 -16.35
N VAL A 200 -19.95 -3.97 -16.72
CA VAL A 200 -19.84 -3.31 -18.02
C VAL A 200 -19.46 -4.39 -19.03
N SER A 201 -20.30 -4.53 -20.06
CA SER A 201 -20.17 -5.46 -21.18
C SER A 201 -18.96 -5.17 -22.06
#